data_AF-A0A5A7U1J2-F1
#
_entry.id   AF-A0A5A7U1J2-F1
#
_cell.length_a   1.000
_cell.length_b   1.000
_cell.length_c   1.000
_cell.angle_alpha   90.00
_cell.angle_beta   90.00
_cell.angle_gamma   90.00
#
_symmetry.space_group_name_H-M   'P 1'
#
loop_
_entity.id
_entity.type
_entity.pdbx_description
1 polymer ?
#
loop_
_entity_poly.entity_id
_entity_poly.type
_entity_poly.pdbx_seq_one_letter_code
_entity_poly.pdbx_strand_id
1 'polypeptide(L)'
;MILHRMALVCGTSTCHMAVSRDKLFIPGVWGPFWSAMIPEYWLTEGGQSATGALLDHIIQNHVASPHLANRAASQNISVFDMLNKLLENLVVDLKSPFLAALTEDIHILPDFHGNRSPISDPKAKGVIYGLTLDTSEQQLSILYLATVQAIAYGTRHIVEHCNSHGHKVL
;
A
#
# COMPACT_ATOMS: atom_id res chain seq x y z
N MET A 1 -13.68 -2.15 -22.66
CA MET A 1 -12.54 -1.39 -22.08
C MET A 1 -12.65 -1.25 -20.57
N ILE A 2 -13.80 -0.83 -20.01
CA ILE A 2 -13.97 -0.64 -18.54
C ILE A 2 -13.97 -1.92 -17.70
N LEU A 3 -14.39 -3.06 -18.27
CA LEU A 3 -14.48 -4.36 -17.57
C LEU A 3 -13.12 -5.01 -17.22
N HIS A 4 -12.02 -4.44 -17.71
CA HIS A 4 -10.64 -4.93 -17.50
C HIS A 4 -9.81 -3.95 -16.66
N ARG A 5 -10.45 -2.96 -16.05
CA ARG A 5 -9.78 -1.91 -15.28
C ARG A 5 -10.32 -1.90 -13.86
N MET A 6 -9.43 -1.62 -12.91
CA MET A 6 -9.78 -1.32 -11.54
C MET A 6 -9.41 0.13 -11.26
N ALA A 7 -10.33 0.88 -10.67
CA ALA A 7 -10.05 2.20 -10.14
C ALA A 7 -9.53 2.06 -8.70
N LEU A 8 -8.40 2.70 -8.42
CA LEU A 8 -7.88 2.86 -7.07
C LEU A 8 -8.13 4.30 -6.63
N VAL A 9 -8.98 4.47 -5.62
CA VAL A 9 -9.23 5.79 -5.00
C VAL A 9 -8.36 5.87 -3.76
N CYS A 10 -7.18 6.48 -3.92
CA CYS A 10 -6.13 6.53 -2.90
C CYS A 10 -6.27 7.74 -1.97
N GLY A 11 -5.95 7.54 -0.69
CA GLY A 11 -5.94 8.57 0.35
C GLY A 11 -5.46 8.00 1.67
N THR A 12 -6.09 8.41 2.78
CA THR A 12 -5.82 7.82 4.11
C THR A 12 -6.00 6.29 4.09
N SER A 13 -7.06 5.83 3.45
CA SER A 13 -7.32 4.45 3.01
C SER A 13 -7.38 4.39 1.48
N THR A 14 -7.45 3.19 0.91
CA THR A 14 -7.60 3.01 -0.54
C THR A 14 -8.80 2.11 -0.84
N CYS A 15 -9.64 2.55 -1.77
CA CYS A 15 -10.78 1.79 -2.29
C CYS A 15 -10.43 1.21 -3.67
N HIS A 16 -10.79 -0.06 -3.90
CA HIS A 16 -10.52 -0.83 -5.11
C HIS A 16 -11.84 -1.16 -5.81
N MET A 17 -12.15 -0.45 -6.90
CA MET A 17 -13.45 -0.52 -7.55
C MET A 17 -13.34 -1.14 -8.94
N ALA A 18 -14.11 -2.19 -9.19
CA ALA A 18 -14.21 -2.85 -10.50
C ALA A 18 -15.68 -3.12 -10.85
N VAL A 19 -15.98 -3.21 -12.14
CA VAL A 19 -17.34 -3.45 -12.63
C VAL A 19 -17.43 -4.71 -13.50
N SER A 20 -18.54 -5.41 -13.39
CA SER A 20 -18.88 -6.58 -14.20
C SER A 20 -20.28 -6.47 -14.81
N ARG A 21 -20.52 -7.17 -15.93
CA ARG A 21 -21.88 -7.35 -16.49
C ARG A 21 -22.68 -8.36 -15.66
N ASP A 22 -22.00 -9.35 -15.11
CA ASP A 22 -22.59 -10.41 -14.30
C ASP A 22 -22.51 -10.09 -12.82
N LYS A 23 -23.42 -10.67 -12.01
CA LYS A 23 -23.37 -10.61 -10.55
C LYS A 23 -22.21 -11.48 -10.04
N LEU A 24 -21.19 -10.86 -9.46
CA LEU A 24 -20.06 -11.56 -8.86
C LEU A 24 -20.10 -11.41 -7.33
N PHE A 25 -20.32 -12.51 -6.62
CA PHE A 25 -20.22 -12.56 -5.15
C PHE A 25 -18.81 -13.02 -4.78
N ILE A 26 -18.04 -12.13 -4.18
CA ILE A 26 -16.61 -12.35 -3.90
C ILE A 26 -16.41 -12.27 -2.39
N PRO A 27 -16.00 -13.36 -1.72
CA PRO A 27 -15.76 -13.35 -0.28
C PRO A 27 -14.76 -12.26 0.13
N GLY A 28 -15.08 -11.51 1.19
CA GLY A 28 -14.23 -10.45 1.73
C GLY A 28 -14.11 -9.19 0.87
N VAL A 29 -14.98 -9.06 -0.14
CA VAL A 29 -15.11 -7.86 -0.98
C VAL A 29 -16.58 -7.45 -1.00
N TRP A 30 -16.88 -6.15 -0.96
CA TRP A 30 -18.26 -5.67 -0.95
C TRP A 30 -18.90 -5.71 -2.34
N GLY A 31 -20.23 -5.83 -2.36
CA GLY A 31 -21.03 -6.00 -3.57
C GLY A 31 -21.53 -7.44 -3.76
N PRO A 32 -22.08 -7.77 -4.94
CA PRO A 32 -22.17 -6.91 -6.11
C PRO A 32 -23.31 -5.88 -6.00
N PHE A 33 -23.04 -4.59 -6.26
CA PHE A 33 -24.03 -3.50 -6.20
C PHE A 33 -24.50 -3.08 -7.60
N TRP A 34 -25.80 -3.18 -7.90
CA TRP A 34 -26.33 -2.85 -9.23
C TRP A 34 -26.33 -1.35 -9.51
N SER A 35 -25.78 -0.95 -10.66
CA SER A 35 -25.79 0.43 -11.16
C SER A 35 -25.30 1.49 -10.16
N ALA A 36 -24.47 1.09 -9.20
CA ALA A 36 -24.02 1.97 -8.12
C ALA A 36 -22.93 2.97 -8.55
N MET A 37 -22.20 2.67 -9.62
CA MET A 37 -21.13 3.53 -10.17
C MET A 37 -21.30 3.80 -11.66
N ILE A 38 -21.56 2.75 -12.45
CA ILE A 38 -21.80 2.85 -13.90
C ILE A 38 -23.18 2.24 -14.17
N PRO A 39 -24.08 2.93 -14.90
CA PRO A 39 -25.39 2.40 -15.24
C PRO A 39 -25.29 1.03 -15.92
N GLU A 40 -26.16 0.09 -15.52
CA GLU A 40 -26.25 -1.28 -16.06
C GLU A 40 -25.04 -2.20 -15.79
N TYR A 41 -24.19 -1.86 -14.81
CA TYR A 41 -23.12 -2.73 -14.35
C TYR A 41 -23.23 -3.04 -12.86
N TRP A 42 -22.66 -4.18 -12.46
CA TRP A 42 -22.48 -4.54 -11.06
C TRP A 42 -21.13 -4.02 -10.57
N LEU A 43 -21.13 -3.28 -9.46
CA LEU A 43 -19.93 -2.80 -8.78
C LEU A 43 -19.46 -3.83 -7.76
N THR A 44 -18.16 -4.10 -7.78
CA THR A 44 -17.38 -4.77 -6.73
C THR A 44 -16.49 -3.73 -6.07
N GLU A 45 -16.48 -3.70 -4.74
CA GLU A 45 -15.72 -2.72 -3.95
C GLU A 45 -14.86 -3.43 -2.90
N GLY A 46 -13.55 -3.50 -3.15
CA GLY A 46 -12.54 -3.89 -2.17
C GLY A 46 -11.93 -2.68 -1.47
N GLY A 47 -11.09 -2.93 -0.47
CA GLY A 47 -10.29 -1.84 0.09
C GLY A 47 -9.20 -2.27 1.05
N GLN A 48 -8.26 -1.35 1.27
CA GLN A 48 -7.25 -1.40 2.30
C GLN A 48 -7.55 -0.31 3.33
N SER A 49 -7.77 -0.71 4.59
CA SER A 49 -8.24 0.19 5.66
C SER A 49 -7.26 1.31 6.00
N ALA A 50 -5.96 1.08 5.81
CA ALA A 50 -4.91 2.07 6.03
C ALA A 50 -3.88 1.96 4.90
N THR A 51 -3.67 3.07 4.18
CA THR A 51 -2.65 3.17 3.11
C THR A 51 -1.82 4.43 3.32
N GLY A 52 -2.31 5.61 2.94
CA GLY A 52 -1.67 6.89 3.31
C GLY A 52 -1.49 7.02 4.83
N ALA A 53 -2.52 6.64 5.61
CA ALA A 53 -2.43 6.66 7.07
C ALA A 53 -1.37 5.69 7.63
N LEU A 54 -1.09 4.58 6.94
CA LEU A 54 -0.03 3.65 7.34
C LEU A 54 1.35 4.23 7.03
N LEU A 55 1.53 4.86 5.87
CA LEU A 55 2.77 5.58 5.53
C LEU A 55 3.04 6.68 6.54
N ASP A 56 2.04 7.51 6.82
CA ASP A 56 2.14 8.57 7.83
C ASP A 56 2.47 7.99 9.21
N HIS A 57 1.83 6.89 9.61
CA HIS A 57 2.10 6.22 10.88
C HIS A 57 3.57 5.76 10.98
N ILE A 58 4.10 5.09 9.97
CA ILE A 58 5.49 4.60 9.96
C ILE A 58 6.47 5.78 9.99
N ILE A 59 6.22 6.83 9.21
CA ILE A 59 7.08 8.01 9.17
C ILE A 59 7.04 8.77 10.49
N GLN A 60 5.86 9.04 11.04
CA GLN A 60 5.70 9.90 12.22
C GLN A 60 6.14 9.21 13.52
N ASN A 61 6.06 7.89 13.60
CA ASN A 61 6.44 7.15 14.81
C ASN A 61 7.92 6.73 14.85
N HIS A 62 8.69 7.01 13.82
CA HIS A 62 10.12 6.75 13.83
C HIS A 62 10.91 7.88 14.49
N VAL A 63 11.93 7.55 15.28
CA VAL A 63 12.72 8.54 16.05
C VAL A 63 13.46 9.55 15.16
N ALA A 64 13.86 9.16 13.95
CA ALA A 64 14.50 10.05 12.99
C ALA A 64 13.54 11.10 12.35
N SER A 65 12.22 10.96 12.56
CA SER A 65 11.20 11.75 11.87
C SER A 65 11.34 13.27 12.05
N PRO A 66 11.56 13.82 13.27
CA PRO A 66 11.71 15.26 13.44
C PRO A 66 12.94 15.82 12.71
N HIS A 67 14.06 15.09 12.72
CA HIS A 67 15.28 15.50 12.04
C HIS A 67 15.09 15.48 10.52
N LEU A 68 14.50 14.40 9.99
CA LEU A 68 14.18 14.25 8.58
C LEU A 68 13.25 15.37 8.08
N ALA A 69 12.22 15.71 8.87
CA ALA A 69 11.28 16.78 8.55
C ALA A 69 11.97 18.15 8.49
N ASN A 70 12.86 18.46 9.44
CA ASN A 70 13.64 19.70 9.43
C ASN A 70 14.57 19.77 8.21
N ARG A 71 15.19 18.65 7.84
CA ARG A 71 16.06 18.54 6.67
C ARG A 71 15.28 18.68 5.35
N ALA A 72 14.07 18.14 5.28
CA ALA A 72 13.19 18.32 4.13
C ALA A 72 12.75 19.79 3.99
N ALA A 73 12.37 20.42 5.10
CA ALA A 73 11.98 21.82 5.14
C ALA A 73 13.12 22.77 4.74
N SER A 74 14.35 22.52 5.19
CA SER A 74 15.51 23.35 4.82
C SER A 74 15.87 23.27 3.33
N GLN A 75 15.42 22.23 2.64
CA GLN A 75 15.56 22.06 1.19
C GLN A 75 14.29 22.43 0.42
N ASN A 76 13.24 22.87 1.10
CA ASN A 76 11.92 23.18 0.51
C ASN A 76 11.34 22.02 -0.32
N ILE A 77 11.45 20.79 0.20
CA ILE A 77 10.87 19.58 -0.41
C ILE A 77 9.97 18.84 0.59
N SER A 78 9.13 17.92 0.10
CA SER A 78 8.32 17.09 0.98
C SER A 78 9.17 16.05 1.73
N VAL A 79 8.64 15.53 2.84
CA VAL A 79 9.28 14.42 3.57
C VAL A 79 9.39 13.18 2.67
N PHE A 80 8.39 12.93 1.82
CA PHE A 80 8.42 11.83 0.85
C PHE A 80 9.55 12.00 -0.18
N ASP A 81 9.77 13.22 -0.69
CA ASP A 81 10.89 13.50 -1.60
C ASP A 81 12.24 13.28 -0.92
N MET A 82 12.36 13.66 0.37
CA MET A 82 13.58 13.39 1.14
C MET A 82 13.83 11.88 1.30
N LEU A 83 12.79 11.10 1.66
CA LEU A 83 12.88 9.64 1.78
C LEU A 83 13.29 9.00 0.45
N ASN A 84 12.69 9.43 -0.66
CA ASN A 84 13.03 8.95 -2.00
C ASN A 84 14.49 9.25 -2.36
N LYS A 85 14.98 10.47 -2.09
CA LYS A 85 16.40 10.82 -2.28
C LYS A 85 17.35 9.96 -1.45
N LEU A 86 16.99 9.67 -0.20
CA LEU A 86 17.79 8.79 0.66
C LEU A 86 17.87 7.37 0.10
N LEU A 87 16.75 6.83 -0.40
CA LEU A 87 16.73 5.52 -1.03
C LEU A 87 17.56 5.48 -2.32
N GLU A 88 17.47 6.50 -3.17
CA GLU A 88 18.30 6.61 -4.39
C GLU A 88 19.79 6.59 -4.07
N ASN A 89 20.22 7.34 -3.03
CA ASN A 89 21.61 7.30 -2.58
C ASN A 89 22.01 5.91 -2.05
N LEU A 90 21.14 5.27 -1.25
CA LEU A 90 21.39 3.93 -0.70
C LEU A 90 21.57 2.87 -1.81
N VAL A 91 20.83 2.97 -2.91
CA VAL A 91 21.03 2.07 -4.07
C VAL A 91 22.47 2.13 -4.56
N VAL A 92 23.02 3.34 -4.69
CA VAL A 92 24.41 3.57 -5.15
C VAL A 92 25.41 3.08 -4.10
N ASP A 93 25.23 3.49 -2.84
CA ASP A 93 26.16 3.20 -1.75
C ASP A 93 26.29 1.69 -1.49
N LEU A 94 25.17 0.97 -1.50
CA LEU A 94 25.11 -0.47 -1.28
C LEU A 94 25.31 -1.29 -2.56
N LYS A 95 25.45 -0.64 -3.72
CA LYS A 95 25.49 -1.30 -5.04
C LYS A 95 24.31 -2.24 -5.27
N SER A 96 23.14 -1.83 -4.80
CA SER A 96 21.90 -2.61 -4.94
C SER A 96 21.50 -2.68 -6.42
N PRO A 97 21.04 -3.84 -6.93
CA PRO A 97 20.73 -3.99 -8.35
C PRO A 97 19.54 -3.14 -8.81
N PHE A 98 18.60 -2.83 -7.90
CA PHE A 98 17.46 -1.95 -8.14
C PHE A 98 16.84 -1.49 -6.81
N LEU A 99 16.07 -0.39 -6.84
CA LEU A 99 15.48 0.25 -5.65
C LEU A 99 14.74 -0.74 -4.74
N ALA A 100 13.88 -1.57 -5.31
CA ALA A 100 13.06 -2.51 -4.55
C ALA A 100 13.85 -3.63 -3.85
N ALA A 101 15.12 -3.86 -4.20
CA ALA A 101 15.97 -4.84 -3.51
C ALA A 101 16.50 -4.32 -2.17
N LEU A 102 16.38 -3.01 -1.87
CA LEU A 102 16.78 -2.45 -0.57
C LEU A 102 16.00 -3.01 0.62
N THR A 103 14.87 -3.67 0.39
CA THR A 103 13.99 -4.25 1.40
C THR A 103 14.06 -5.78 1.43
N GLU A 104 15.12 -6.38 0.87
CA GLU A 104 15.29 -7.85 0.81
C GLU A 104 15.12 -8.52 2.19
N ASP A 105 15.62 -7.89 3.25
CA ASP A 105 15.54 -8.40 4.63
C ASP A 105 14.44 -7.73 5.48
N ILE A 106 13.66 -6.81 4.92
CA ILE A 106 12.62 -6.05 5.65
C ILE A 106 11.26 -6.30 5.01
N HIS A 107 10.33 -6.85 5.78
CA HIS A 107 8.99 -7.16 5.29
C HIS A 107 7.91 -6.63 6.24
N ILE A 108 6.81 -6.15 5.65
CA ILE A 108 5.68 -5.61 6.40
C ILE A 108 4.39 -6.32 5.99
N LEU A 109 3.66 -6.83 6.99
CA LEU A 109 2.25 -7.17 6.85
C LEU A 109 1.44 -5.90 7.18
N PRO A 110 0.67 -5.31 6.24
CA PRO A 110 0.14 -3.96 6.39
C PRO A 110 -1.17 -3.87 7.18
N ASP A 111 -1.63 -4.95 7.81
CA ASP A 111 -2.94 -5.05 8.49
C ASP A 111 -2.97 -4.33 9.87
N PHE A 112 -2.36 -3.15 9.99
CA PHE A 112 -2.27 -2.35 11.22
C PHE A 112 -3.65 -1.88 11.72
N HIS A 113 -4.63 -1.82 10.81
CA HIS A 113 -6.03 -1.49 11.12
C HIS A 113 -6.98 -2.60 10.65
N GLY A 114 -6.54 -3.85 10.81
CA GLY A 114 -7.24 -5.02 10.28
C GLY A 114 -7.15 -5.13 8.76
N ASN A 115 -7.64 -6.24 8.23
CA ASN A 115 -7.72 -6.49 6.80
C ASN A 115 -9.17 -6.39 6.32
N ARG A 116 -9.49 -5.36 5.53
CA ARG A 116 -10.84 -5.22 4.93
C ARG A 116 -11.04 -6.21 3.80
N SER A 117 -10.11 -6.25 2.85
CA SER A 117 -10.15 -7.15 1.70
C SER A 117 -8.77 -7.75 1.40
N PRO A 118 -8.70 -9.02 0.96
CA PRO A 118 -9.80 -9.97 0.82
C PRO A 118 -10.08 -10.81 2.07
N ILE A 119 -9.29 -10.68 3.15
CA ILE A 119 -9.39 -11.55 4.33
C ILE A 119 -10.64 -11.25 5.18
N SER A 120 -11.08 -9.99 5.20
CA SER A 120 -12.25 -9.55 5.98
C SER A 120 -12.11 -9.84 7.48
N ASP A 121 -10.92 -9.62 8.02
CA ASP A 121 -10.62 -9.76 9.44
C ASP A 121 -10.27 -8.40 10.07
N PRO A 122 -11.21 -7.75 10.79
CA PRO A 122 -10.93 -6.48 11.47
C PRO A 122 -10.00 -6.64 12.68
N LYS A 123 -9.72 -7.87 13.14
CA LYS A 123 -8.83 -8.15 14.28
C LYS A 123 -7.38 -8.40 13.85
N ALA A 124 -7.13 -8.60 12.55
CA ALA A 124 -5.79 -8.76 12.00
C ALA A 124 -4.88 -7.61 12.45
N LYS A 125 -3.58 -7.92 12.58
CA LYS A 125 -2.56 -7.00 13.08
C LYS A 125 -1.39 -6.93 12.13
N GLY A 126 -0.80 -5.76 12.08
CA GLY A 126 0.42 -5.53 11.33
C GLY A 126 1.63 -6.24 11.95
N VAL A 127 2.59 -6.55 11.10
CA VAL A 127 3.89 -7.12 11.48
C VAL A 127 4.97 -6.35 10.74
N ILE A 128 6.06 -6.04 11.43
CA ILE A 128 7.31 -5.59 10.82
C ILE A 128 8.37 -6.65 11.14
N TYR A 129 8.96 -7.22 10.11
CA TYR A 129 10.01 -8.23 10.21
C TYR A 129 11.35 -7.63 9.75
N GLY A 130 12.45 -8.10 10.37
CA GLY A 130 13.82 -7.72 10.02
C GLY A 130 14.37 -6.49 10.75
N LEU A 131 13.71 -6.02 11.82
CA LEU A 131 14.19 -4.88 12.59
C LEU A 131 15.58 -5.11 13.21
N THR A 132 16.42 -4.08 13.13
CA THR A 132 17.72 -3.99 13.81
C THR A 132 17.68 -2.86 14.86
N LEU A 133 18.80 -2.60 15.53
CA LEU A 133 18.95 -1.43 16.42
C LEU A 133 19.22 -0.12 15.67
N ASP A 134 19.21 -0.12 14.34
CA ASP A 134 19.41 1.09 13.55
C ASP A 134 18.18 2.01 13.65
N THR A 135 18.44 3.25 14.01
CA THR A 135 17.45 4.32 14.18
C THR A 135 17.72 5.51 13.27
N SER A 136 18.51 5.31 12.22
CA SER A 136 18.93 6.34 11.25
C SER A 136 17.81 6.77 10.30
N GLU A 137 18.04 7.85 9.54
CA GLU A 137 17.14 8.25 8.44
C GLU A 137 17.14 7.22 7.31
N GLN A 138 18.25 6.51 7.11
CA GLN A 138 18.38 5.42 6.14
C GLN A 138 17.49 4.23 6.51
N GLN A 139 17.46 3.85 7.79
CA GLN A 139 16.54 2.82 8.26
C GLN A 139 15.08 3.24 8.03
N LEU A 140 14.75 4.51 8.33
CA LEU A 140 13.40 5.03 8.13
C LEU A 140 13.00 5.00 6.65
N SER A 141 13.92 5.33 5.74
CA SER A 141 13.65 5.28 4.31
C SER A 141 13.41 3.85 3.81
N ILE A 142 14.14 2.86 4.34
CA ILE A 142 13.91 1.44 4.07
C ILE A 142 12.55 0.97 4.62
N LEU A 143 12.18 1.34 5.85
CA LEU A 143 10.85 1.03 6.41
C LEU A 143 9.72 1.66 5.60
N TYR A 144 9.89 2.90 5.15
CA TYR A 144 8.97 3.57 4.25
C TYR A 144 8.81 2.79 2.94
N LEU A 145 9.91 2.40 2.29
CA LEU A 145 9.88 1.62 1.05
C LEU A 145 9.19 0.26 1.25
N ALA A 146 9.51 -0.45 2.33
CA ALA A 146 8.87 -1.72 2.68
C ALA A 146 7.36 -1.54 2.91
N THR A 147 6.95 -0.40 3.46
CA THR A 147 5.53 -0.08 3.67
C THR A 147 4.82 0.18 2.34
N VAL A 148 5.45 0.93 1.43
CA VAL A 148 4.93 1.15 0.06
C VAL A 148 4.75 -0.19 -0.65
N GLN A 149 5.75 -1.08 -0.59
CA GLN A 149 5.69 -2.40 -1.19
C GLN A 149 4.60 -3.29 -0.55
N ALA A 150 4.46 -3.28 0.78
CA ALA A 150 3.43 -4.02 1.49
C ALA A 150 2.02 -3.59 1.07
N ILE A 151 1.78 -2.28 0.93
CA ILE A 151 0.52 -1.74 0.41
C ILE A 151 0.29 -2.21 -1.02
N ALA A 152 1.31 -2.15 -1.88
CA ALA A 152 1.23 -2.62 -3.26
C ALA A 152 0.95 -4.12 -3.38
N TYR A 153 1.56 -4.95 -2.52
CA TYR A 153 1.26 -6.39 -2.45
C TYR A 153 -0.15 -6.66 -1.95
N GLY A 154 -0.66 -5.87 -0.98
CA GLY A 154 -2.06 -5.94 -0.58
C GLY A 154 -3.02 -5.60 -1.74
N THR A 155 -2.69 -4.57 -2.54
CA THR A 155 -3.42 -4.26 -3.77
C THR A 155 -3.38 -5.43 -4.76
N ARG A 156 -2.20 -6.01 -4.99
CA ARG A 156 -2.03 -7.19 -5.86
C ARG A 156 -2.92 -8.34 -5.39
N HIS A 157 -2.94 -8.63 -4.09
CA HIS A 157 -3.77 -9.69 -3.52
C HIS A 157 -5.27 -9.44 -3.77
N ILE A 158 -5.74 -8.19 -3.63
CA ILE A 158 -7.13 -7.84 -3.96
C ILE A 158 -7.43 -8.06 -5.44
N VAL A 159 -6.53 -7.63 -6.34
CA VAL A 159 -6.70 -7.81 -7.80
C VAL A 159 -6.74 -9.30 -8.17
N GLU A 160 -5.78 -10.08 -7.69
CA GLU A 160 -5.72 -11.54 -7.94
C GLU A 160 -6.95 -12.26 -7.38
N HIS A 161 -7.39 -11.90 -6.18
CA HIS A 161 -8.60 -12.45 -5.58
C HIS A 161 -9.85 -12.13 -6.40
N CYS A 162 -10.03 -10.88 -6.82
CA CYS A 162 -11.13 -10.48 -7.69
C CYS A 162 -11.09 -11.22 -9.04
N ASN A 163 -9.91 -11.36 -9.64
CA ASN A 163 -9.74 -12.06 -10.92
C ASN A 163 -10.04 -13.56 -10.82
N SER A 164 -9.67 -14.21 -9.71
CA SER A 164 -10.03 -15.60 -9.45
C SER A 164 -11.54 -15.84 -9.28
N HIS A 165 -12.31 -14.78 -9.03
CA HIS A 165 -13.77 -14.81 -8.86
C HIS A 165 -14.54 -14.14 -10.02
N GLY A 166 -13.91 -14.02 -11.20
CA GLY A 166 -14.61 -13.68 -12.45
C GLY A 166 -14.33 -12.30 -13.02
N HIS A 167 -13.66 -11.42 -12.27
CA HIS A 167 -13.10 -10.21 -12.87
C HIS A 167 -11.93 -10.55 -13.82
N LYS A 168 -11.57 -9.61 -14.70
CA LYS A 168 -10.46 -9.75 -15.64
C LYS A 168 -9.62 -8.47 -15.67
N VAL A 169 -9.32 -7.93 -14.50
CA VAL A 169 -8.49 -6.72 -14.33
C VAL A 169 -7.08 -7.04 -14.82
N LEU A 170 -6.55 -6.18 -15.69
CA LEU A 170 -5.21 -6.28 -16.27
C LEU A 170 -4.21 -5.42 -15.49
#